data_AF-A0A4P8IE74-F1
#
_entry.id   AF-A0A4P8IE74-F1
#
_cell.length_a   1.000
_cell.length_b   1.000
_cell.length_c   1.000
_cell.angle_alpha   90.00
_cell.angle_beta   90.00
_cell.angle_gamma   90.00
#
_symmetry.space_group_name_H-M   'P 1'
#
loop_
_entity.id
_entity.type
_entity.pdbx_description
1 polymer ?
#
loop_
_entity_poly.entity_id
_entity_poly.type
_entity_poly.pdbx_seq_one_letter_code
_entity_poly.pdbx_strand_id
1 'polypeptide(L)' 'MIGFKRVDTRSLIKEVARAHGISVAEVRKEMQQTIEDAKNNPDPEKQAEFQKYFGNSTPTPEEFIYVVTKKMKY' A
#
# COMPACT_ATOMS: atom_id res chain seq x y z
N MET A 1 -4.51 22.95 -2.96
CA MET A 1 -3.82 21.65 -2.91
C MET A 1 -4.85 20.54 -2.85
N ILE A 2 -4.93 19.70 -3.87
CA ILE A 2 -5.84 18.54 -3.88
C ILE A 2 -5.23 17.48 -2.95
N GLY A 3 -5.69 17.46 -1.69
CA GLY A 3 -5.27 16.47 -0.70
C GLY A 3 -5.81 15.10 -1.09
N PHE A 4 -4.93 14.11 -1.18
CA PHE A 4 -5.33 12.71 -1.38
C PHE A 4 -6.09 12.24 -0.13
N LYS A 5 -7.34 11.83 -0.30
CA LYS A 5 -8.24 11.35 0.76
C LYS A 5 -8.30 9.82 0.73
N ARG A 6 -8.71 9.21 1.85
CA ARG A 6 -8.95 7.75 1.92
C ARG A 6 -9.95 7.23 0.88
N VAL A 7 -10.84 8.10 0.39
CA VAL A 7 -11.79 7.78 -0.69
C VAL A 7 -11.05 7.54 -2.00
N ASP A 8 -10.03 8.34 -2.30
CA ASP A 8 -9.21 8.21 -3.50
C ASP A 8 -8.46 6.88 -3.49
N THR A 9 -8.00 6.42 -2.33
CA THR A 9 -7.40 5.09 -2.15
C THR A 9 -8.31 3.95 -2.59
N ARG A 10 -9.60 3.99 -2.21
CA ARG A 10 -10.56 2.95 -2.60
C ARG A 10 -10.85 2.98 -4.09
N SER A 11 -10.83 4.16 -4.70
CA SER A 11 -10.97 4.31 -6.15
C SER A 11 -9.78 3.69 -6.89
N LEU A 12 -8.55 3.93 -6.42
CA LEU A 12 -7.35 3.34 -7.01
C LEU A 12 -7.38 1.81 -7.01
N ILE A 13 -7.76 1.17 -5.89
CA ILE A 13 -7.84 -0.30 -5.83
C ILE A 13 -8.87 -0.83 -6.85
N LYS A 14 -9.99 -0.12 -7.03
CA LYS A 14 -11.01 -0.50 -8.04
C LYS A 14 -10.49 -0.33 -9.47
N GLU A 15 -9.72 0.72 -9.74
CA GLU A 15 -9.12 0.95 -11.05
C GLU A 15 -8.05 -0.09 -11.37
N VAL A 16 -7.20 -0.44 -10.41
CA VAL A 16 -6.24 -1.55 -10.54
C VAL A 16 -6.97 -2.87 -10.80
N ALA A 17 -8.03 -3.17 -10.03
CA ALA A 17 -8.83 -4.37 -10.26
C ALA A 17 -9.39 -4.43 -11.69
N ARG A 18 -9.93 -3.31 -12.19
CA ARG A 18 -10.44 -3.20 -13.57
C ARG A 18 -9.34 -3.35 -14.62
N ALA A 19 -8.19 -2.72 -14.43
CA ALA A 19 -7.08 -2.76 -15.37
C ALA A 19 -6.48 -4.17 -15.51
N HIS A 20 -6.43 -4.91 -14.40
CA HIS A 20 -5.89 -6.28 -14.37
C HIS A 20 -6.96 -7.36 -14.61
N GLY A 21 -8.24 -6.99 -14.73
CA GLY A 21 -9.34 -7.94 -14.93
C GLY A 21 -9.61 -8.86 -13.73
N ILE A 22 -9.18 -8.45 -12.52
CA ILE A 22 -9.33 -9.22 -11.28
C ILE A 22 -10.31 -8.55 -10.33
N SER A 23 -10.69 -9.25 -9.27
CA SER A 23 -11.57 -8.68 -8.25
C SER A 23 -10.82 -7.72 -7.32
N VAL A 24 -11.53 -6.77 -6.73
CA VAL A 24 -10.99 -5.88 -5.67
C VAL A 24 -10.45 -6.67 -4.48
N ALA A 25 -11.05 -7.83 -4.18
CA ALA A 25 -10.57 -8.70 -3.11
C ALA A 25 -9.21 -9.32 -3.45
N GLU A 26 -9.01 -9.74 -4.70
CA GLU A 26 -7.72 -10.28 -5.15
C GLU A 26 -6.63 -9.20 -5.13
N VAL A 27 -6.94 -7.97 -5.58
CA VAL A 27 -5.98 -6.85 -5.46
C VAL A 27 -5.58 -6.63 -4.00
N ARG A 28 -6.56 -6.60 -3.08
CA ARG A 28 -6.26 -6.44 -1.65
C ARG A 28 -5.42 -7.58 -1.10
N LYS A 29 -5.69 -8.80 -1.52
CA LYS A 29 -4.94 -10.00 -1.10
C LYS A 29 -3.49 -9.94 -1.58
N GLU A 30 -3.27 -9.64 -2.86
CA GLU A 30 -1.94 -9.50 -3.45
C GLU A 30 -1.14 -8.36 -2.80
N MET A 31 -1.81 -7.23 -2.56
CA MET A 31 -1.20 -6.12 -1.83
C MET A 31 -0.87 -6.48 -0.38
N GLN A 32 -1.76 -7.18 0.32
CA GLN A 32 -1.52 -7.61 1.70
C GLN A 32 -0.30 -8.54 1.76
N GLN A 33 -0.19 -9.48 0.83
CA GLN A 33 0.96 -10.37 0.72
C GLN A 33 2.25 -9.59 0.43
N THR A 34 2.20 -8.63 -0.50
CA THR A 34 3.35 -7.76 -0.80
C THR A 34 3.79 -6.95 0.43
N ILE A 35 2.85 -6.46 1.23
CA ILE A 35 3.13 -5.73 2.49
C ILE A 35 3.81 -6.65 3.50
N GLU A 36 3.32 -7.89 3.64
CA GLU A 36 3.92 -8.88 4.53
C GLU A 36 5.33 -9.27 4.08
N ASP A 37 5.55 -9.43 2.78
CA ASP A 37 6.87 -9.70 2.20
C ASP A 37 7.82 -8.51 2.40
N ALA A 38 7.32 -7.27 2.24
CA ALA A 38 8.10 -6.07 2.49
C ALA A 38 8.50 -5.93 3.97
N LYS A 39 7.61 -6.30 4.90
CA LYS A 39 7.87 -6.31 6.34
C LYS A 39 8.92 -7.36 6.73
N ASN A 40 8.86 -8.53 6.11
CA ASN A 40 9.75 -9.67 6.37
C ASN A 40 10.94 -9.72 5.40
N ASN A 41 11.22 -8.61 4.69
CA ASN A 41 12.29 -8.58 3.71
C ASN A 41 13.66 -8.82 4.41
N PRO A 42 14.51 -9.74 3.91
CA PRO A 42 15.82 -9.99 4.50
C PRO A 42 16.80 -8.82 4.34
N ASP A 43 16.50 -7.87 3.47
CA ASP A 43 17.29 -6.66 3.27
C ASP A 43 17.03 -5.65 4.41
N PRO A 44 18.04 -5.36 5.26
CA PRO A 44 17.88 -4.49 6.42
C PRO A 44 17.57 -3.04 6.03
N GLU A 45 18.00 -2.56 4.86
CA GLU A 45 17.70 -1.21 4.40
C GLU A 45 16.21 -1.08 4.04
N LYS A 46 15.68 -2.07 3.32
CA LYS A 46 14.25 -2.12 2.97
C LYS A 46 13.37 -2.32 4.19
N GLN A 47 13.81 -3.15 5.13
CA GLN A 47 13.10 -3.35 6.39
C GLN A 47 13.08 -2.07 7.24
N ALA A 48 14.20 -1.34 7.32
CA ALA A 48 14.28 -0.07 8.01
C ALA A 48 13.41 1.00 7.34
N GLU A 49 13.36 1.03 6.00
CA GLU A 49 12.48 1.93 5.26
C GLU A 49 11.00 1.64 5.54
N PHE A 50 10.61 0.36 5.53
CA PHE A 50 9.26 -0.04 5.90
C PHE A 50 8.92 0.38 7.33
N GLN A 51 9.80 0.09 8.30
CA GLN A 51 9.60 0.48 9.70
C GLN A 51 9.57 2.01 9.88
N LYS A 52 10.33 2.77 9.10
CA LYS A 52 10.31 4.24 9.14
C LYS A 52 8.93 4.80 8.77
N TYR A 53 8.20 4.14 7.88
CA TYR A 53 6.87 4.59 7.44
C TYR A 53 5.72 3.97 8.24
N PHE A 54 5.84 2.70 8.63
CA PHE A 54 4.74 1.91 9.19
C PHE A 54 5.00 1.40 10.62
N GLY A 55 6.21 1.60 11.15
CA GLY A 55 6.62 1.07 12.45
C GLY A 55 6.62 -0.46 12.47
N ASN A 56 6.23 -1.04 13.60
CA ASN A 56 6.13 -2.50 13.77
C ASN A 56 4.78 -3.07 13.33
N SER A 57 3.82 -2.20 12.98
CA SER A 57 2.48 -2.58 12.55
C SER A 57 2.49 -3.07 11.10
N THR A 58 1.58 -4.01 10.80
CA THR A 58 1.29 -4.40 9.41
C THR A 58 0.12 -3.52 8.93
N PRO A 59 0.33 -2.55 8.04
CA PRO A 59 -0.75 -1.70 7.52
C PRO A 59 -1.70 -2.50 6.64
N THR A 60 -2.94 -2.03 6.52
CA THR A 60 -3.86 -2.51 5.49
C THR A 60 -3.46 -2.01 4.09
N PRO A 61 -3.91 -2.64 2.99
CA PRO A 61 -3.63 -2.18 1.63
C PRO A 61 -4.02 -0.71 1.41
N GLU A 62 -5.15 -0.28 1.96
CA GLU A 62 -5.59 1.11 1.90
C GLU A 62 -4.68 2.06 2.67
N GLU A 63 -4.23 1.68 3.87
CA GLU A 63 -3.30 2.51 4.64
C GLU A 63 -1.95 2.62 3.96
N PHE A 64 -1.46 1.51 3.40
CA PHE A 64 -0.22 1.47 2.65
C PHE A 64 -0.23 2.46 1.48
N ILE A 65 -1.25 2.39 0.61
CA ILE A 65 -1.39 3.33 -0.52
C ILE A 65 -1.50 4.77 -0.01
N TYR A 66 -2.26 5.03 1.05
CA TYR A 66 -2.41 6.38 1.59
C TYR A 66 -1.08 6.97 2.06
N VAL A 67 -0.26 6.19 2.78
CA VAL A 67 1.05 6.65 3.24
C VAL A 67 2.00 6.85 2.06
N VAL A 68 2.10 5.87 1.16
CA VAL A 68 3.02 5.94 0.00
C VAL A 68 2.67 7.11 -0.92
N THR A 69 1.39 7.30 -1.27
CA THR A 69 0.98 8.41 -2.14
C THR A 69 1.16 9.78 -1.49
N LYS A 70 0.98 9.88 -0.16
CA LYS A 70 1.25 11.12 0.58
C LYS A 70 2.75 11.44 0.62
N LYS A 71 3.61 10.42 0.62
CA LYS A 71 5.07 10.59 0.59
C LYS A 71 5.62 10.88 -0.80
N MET A 72 5.07 10.27 -1.85
CA MET A 72 5.46 10.56 -3.24
C MET A 72 5.03 11.96 -3.72
N LYS A 73 4.11 12.63 -3.02
CA LYS A 73 3.67 14.00 -3.34
C LYS A 73 4.66 15.09 -2.90
N TYR A 74 5.82 14.74 -2.36
CA TYR A 74 6.85 15.68 -1.91
C TYR A 74 8.24 15.24 -2.37
#